data_AF-A0A9X1JLK8-F1
#
_entry.id   AF-A0A9X1JLK8-F1
#
_cell.length_a   1.000
_cell.length_b   1.000
_cell.length_c   1.000
_cell.angle_alpha   90.00
_cell.angle_beta   90.00
_cell.angle_gamma   90.00
#
_symmetry.space_group_name_H-M   'P 1'
#
loop_
_entity.id
_entity.type
_entity.pdbx_description
1 polymer ?
#
loop_
_entity_poly.entity_id
_entity_poly.type
_entity_poly.pdbx_seq_one_letter_code
_entity_poly.pdbx_strand_id
1 'polypeptide(L)'
;MRRKLRDLKEHTSGVAMVEFAFTAPIFLGLGMLGTETAYFTITHMQISQIAMQVADNASRVGEADVLVNRQVFEDDINQAFIGAEKLGEQNEIFTNGRIILSSLEVNADGGQWIHWQRCRGAKVHDSSFGVEGDGETGTDFDGMGETGKEITASSGTAVMFVEVSYTYTPVTPFEFYGDTEIQYTAAFNVRDQRDLTQLYQTNPVSPVADCDTYSADRPA
;
A
#
# COMPACT_ATOMS: atom_id res chain seq x y z
N MET A 1 22.99 -64.39 27.13
CA MET A 1 23.09 -62.90 27.17
C MET A 1 24.05 -62.34 26.11
N ARG A 2 25.30 -62.80 25.99
CA ARG A 2 26.30 -62.26 25.02
C ARG A 2 25.89 -62.27 23.54
N ARG A 3 25.13 -63.28 23.08
CA ARG A 3 24.70 -63.40 21.68
C ARG A 3 23.64 -62.35 21.30
N LYS A 4 22.65 -62.11 22.18
CA LYS A 4 21.64 -61.06 21.99
C LYS A 4 22.22 -59.64 22.00
N LEU A 5 23.29 -59.40 22.76
CA LEU A 5 24.04 -58.14 22.78
C LEU A 5 24.82 -57.89 21.47
N ARG A 6 25.27 -58.96 20.79
CA ARG A 6 25.93 -58.86 19.49
C ARG A 6 24.92 -58.60 18.37
N ASP A 7 23.78 -59.29 18.41
CA ASP A 7 22.68 -59.08 17.45
C ASP A 7 22.15 -57.63 17.52
N LEU A 8 22.00 -57.05 18.72
CA LEU A 8 21.60 -55.63 18.87
C LEU A 8 22.61 -54.65 18.22
N LYS A 9 23.90 -55.00 18.23
CA LYS A 9 24.97 -54.15 17.68
C LYS A 9 25.05 -54.22 16.14
N GLU A 10 24.51 -55.29 15.55
CA GLU A 10 24.41 -55.50 14.10
C GLU A 10 23.06 -55.04 13.52
N HIS A 11 22.10 -54.63 14.36
CA HIS A 11 20.79 -54.14 13.92
C HIS A 11 20.87 -52.70 13.36
N THR A 12 20.94 -52.59 12.04
CA THR A 12 20.98 -51.32 11.28
C THR A 12 19.62 -50.84 10.77
N SER A 13 18.53 -51.58 11.06
CA SER A 13 17.19 -51.34 10.49
C SER A 13 16.56 -49.99 10.88
N GLY A 14 17.08 -49.29 11.89
CA GLY A 14 16.58 -47.97 12.34
C GLY A 14 17.47 -46.78 11.96
N VAL A 15 18.65 -47.00 11.35
CA VAL A 15 19.62 -45.91 11.11
C VAL A 15 19.03 -44.84 10.18
N ALA A 16 18.42 -45.26 9.07
CA ALA A 16 17.77 -44.34 8.14
C ALA A 16 16.61 -43.54 8.77
N MET A 17 15.87 -44.16 9.70
CA MET A 17 14.78 -43.49 10.41
C MET A 17 15.32 -42.42 11.39
N VAL A 18 16.43 -42.70 12.07
CA VAL A 18 17.09 -41.75 12.98
C VAL A 18 17.75 -40.61 12.20
N GLU A 19 18.44 -40.92 11.09
CA GLU A 19 19.01 -39.90 10.20
C GLU A 19 17.93 -38.98 9.62
N PHE A 20 16.80 -39.53 9.19
CA PHE A 20 15.65 -38.74 8.75
C PHE A 20 15.08 -37.89 9.88
N ALA A 21 14.92 -38.44 11.09
CA ALA A 21 14.37 -37.71 12.23
C ALA A 21 15.23 -36.48 12.62
N PHE A 22 16.55 -36.56 12.46
CA PHE A 22 17.44 -35.42 12.72
C PHE A 22 17.53 -34.43 11.56
N THR A 23 17.45 -34.89 10.31
CA THR A 23 17.59 -34.03 9.13
C THR A 23 16.28 -33.34 8.75
N ALA A 24 15.14 -33.98 8.94
CA ALA A 24 13.83 -33.45 8.56
C ALA A 24 13.51 -32.09 9.21
N PRO A 25 13.72 -31.85 10.53
CA PRO A 25 13.45 -30.54 11.12
C PRO A 25 14.30 -29.41 10.54
N ILE A 26 15.58 -29.69 10.25
CA ILE A 26 16.49 -28.70 9.65
C ILE A 26 16.04 -28.38 8.22
N PHE A 27 15.74 -29.41 7.43
CA PHE A 27 15.31 -29.24 6.05
C PHE A 27 13.96 -28.51 5.95
N LEU A 28 13.00 -28.87 6.81
CA LEU A 28 11.71 -28.18 6.89
C LEU A 28 11.87 -26.73 7.36
N GLY A 29 12.70 -26.47 8.36
CA GLY A 29 12.97 -25.11 8.84
C GLY A 29 13.57 -24.22 7.76
N LEU A 30 14.55 -24.73 7.00
CA LEU A 30 15.12 -24.00 5.87
C LEU A 30 14.10 -23.78 4.74
N GLY A 31 13.27 -24.78 4.45
CA GLY A 31 12.21 -24.67 3.43
C GLY A 31 11.14 -23.64 3.80
N MET A 32 10.72 -23.60 5.06
CA MET A 32 9.78 -22.59 5.58
C MET A 32 10.39 -21.21 5.55
N LEU A 33 11.63 -21.04 6.03
CA LEU A 33 12.32 -19.74 5.99
C LEU A 33 12.45 -19.23 4.55
N GLY A 34 12.84 -20.08 3.60
CA GLY A 34 12.94 -19.70 2.19
C GLY A 34 11.58 -19.32 1.59
N THR A 35 10.52 -20.05 1.94
CA THR A 35 9.14 -19.74 1.49
C THR A 35 8.65 -18.41 2.06
N GLU A 36 8.86 -18.19 3.35
CA GLU A 36 8.51 -16.93 4.03
C GLU A 36 9.25 -15.74 3.41
N THR A 37 10.57 -15.87 3.18
CA THR A 37 11.38 -14.81 2.56
C THR A 37 10.87 -14.47 1.15
N ALA A 38 10.52 -15.50 0.37
CA ALA A 38 9.99 -15.31 -0.98
C ALA A 38 8.63 -14.62 -0.94
N TYR A 39 7.74 -15.03 -0.04
CA TYR A 39 6.42 -14.42 0.12
C TYR A 39 6.53 -12.97 0.57
N PHE A 40 7.36 -12.67 1.57
CA PHE A 40 7.67 -11.30 2.01
C PHE A 40 8.12 -10.39 0.86
N THR A 41 9.03 -10.88 0.01
CA THR A 41 9.52 -10.12 -1.16
C THR A 41 8.41 -9.91 -2.19
N ILE A 42 7.55 -10.90 -2.41
CA ILE A 42 6.38 -10.77 -3.31
C ILE A 42 5.40 -9.72 -2.77
N THR A 43 5.14 -9.72 -1.47
CA THR A 43 4.26 -8.73 -0.84
C THR A 43 4.82 -7.32 -1.04
N HIS A 44 6.12 -7.08 -0.82
CA HIS A 44 6.75 -5.79 -1.12
C HIS A 44 6.49 -5.32 -2.57
N MET A 45 6.67 -6.19 -3.55
CA MET A 45 6.40 -5.86 -4.96
C MET A 45 4.92 -5.55 -5.20
N GLN A 46 4.00 -6.32 -4.60
CA GLN A 46 2.56 -6.12 -4.76
C GLN A 46 2.10 -4.80 -4.13
N ILE A 47 2.54 -4.47 -2.90
CA ILE A 47 2.20 -3.20 -2.25
C ILE A 47 2.74 -2.01 -3.05
N SER A 48 3.98 -2.10 -3.55
CA SER A 48 4.55 -1.07 -4.42
C SER A 48 3.74 -0.88 -5.71
N GLN A 49 3.30 -1.98 -6.35
CA GLN A 49 2.45 -1.92 -7.54
C GLN A 49 1.07 -1.32 -7.27
N ILE A 50 0.46 -1.63 -6.13
CA ILE A 50 -0.81 -1.01 -5.71
C ILE A 50 -0.65 0.49 -5.57
N ALA A 51 0.40 0.97 -4.89
CA ALA A 51 0.67 2.40 -4.76
C ALA A 51 0.79 3.08 -6.13
N MET A 52 1.60 2.51 -7.03
CA MET A 52 1.78 3.03 -8.39
C MET A 52 0.49 3.04 -9.20
N GLN A 53 -0.33 1.98 -9.08
CA GLN A 53 -1.57 1.87 -9.84
C GLN A 53 -2.65 2.83 -9.35
N VAL A 54 -2.77 3.04 -8.03
CA VAL A 54 -3.68 4.03 -7.48
C VAL A 54 -3.28 5.42 -7.96
N ALA A 55 -1.99 5.75 -7.92
CA ALA A 55 -1.49 7.05 -8.35
C ALA A 55 -1.67 7.28 -9.87
N ASP A 56 -1.36 6.29 -10.73
CA ASP A 56 -1.58 6.42 -12.18
C ASP A 56 -3.08 6.53 -12.51
N ASN A 57 -3.94 5.69 -11.91
CA ASN A 57 -5.38 5.76 -12.10
C ASN A 57 -5.91 7.15 -11.69
N ALA A 58 -5.59 7.62 -10.49
CA ALA A 58 -5.99 8.93 -9.99
C ALA A 58 -5.48 10.09 -10.88
N SER A 59 -4.32 9.93 -11.52
CA SER A 59 -3.76 10.96 -12.42
C SER A 59 -4.51 11.07 -13.75
N ARG A 60 -5.37 10.10 -14.07
CA ARG A 60 -6.05 9.93 -15.36
C ARG A 60 -7.57 10.00 -15.29
N VAL A 61 -8.16 9.98 -14.08
CA VAL A 61 -9.62 10.11 -13.90
C VAL A 61 -10.15 11.52 -14.21
N GLY A 62 -11.46 11.60 -14.43
CA GLY A 62 -12.21 12.82 -14.68
C GLY A 62 -13.01 12.76 -15.98
N GLU A 63 -14.11 13.51 -16.04
CA GLU A 63 -15.00 13.55 -17.19
C GLU A 63 -14.29 14.16 -18.41
N ALA A 64 -14.38 13.48 -19.55
CA ALA A 64 -13.66 13.83 -20.76
C ALA A 64 -14.48 14.77 -21.65
N ASP A 65 -14.66 16.01 -21.21
CA ASP A 65 -15.05 17.08 -22.13
C ASP A 65 -13.79 17.64 -22.83
N VAL A 66 -13.85 17.76 -24.16
CA VAL A 66 -12.72 18.24 -25.00
C VAL A 66 -12.63 19.77 -24.94
N LEU A 67 -13.69 20.45 -24.49
CA LEU A 67 -13.80 21.91 -24.52
C LEU A 67 -13.62 22.58 -23.15
N VAL A 68 -13.55 21.81 -22.06
CA VAL A 68 -13.48 22.30 -20.68
C VAL A 68 -12.43 21.50 -19.89
N ASN A 69 -11.84 22.12 -18.88
CA ASN A 69 -10.98 21.41 -17.92
C ASN A 69 -11.74 20.22 -17.32
N ARG A 70 -11.09 19.05 -17.24
CA ARG A 70 -11.73 17.83 -16.72
C ARG A 70 -12.07 17.98 -15.25
N GLN A 71 -13.32 17.71 -14.91
CA GLN A 71 -13.79 17.66 -13.54
C GLN A 71 -13.54 16.26 -12.97
N VAL A 72 -13.06 16.19 -11.73
CA VAL A 72 -12.90 14.92 -11.00
C VAL A 72 -13.97 14.82 -9.95
N PHE A 73 -14.60 13.66 -9.85
CA PHE A 73 -15.65 13.40 -8.88
C PHE A 73 -15.18 12.46 -7.77
N GLU A 74 -15.87 12.47 -6.63
CA GLU A 74 -15.62 11.52 -5.53
C GLU A 74 -15.79 10.06 -5.99
N ASP A 75 -16.71 9.78 -6.91
CA ASP A 75 -16.84 8.44 -7.48
C ASP A 75 -15.59 7.99 -8.23
N ASP A 76 -14.93 8.90 -8.97
CA ASP A 76 -13.67 8.59 -9.67
C ASP A 76 -12.57 8.14 -8.71
N ILE A 77 -12.48 8.81 -7.56
CA ILE A 77 -11.52 8.47 -6.51
C ILE A 77 -11.87 7.14 -5.86
N ASN A 78 -13.16 6.90 -5.60
CA ASN A 78 -13.65 5.61 -5.10
C ASN A 78 -13.35 4.47 -6.07
N GLN A 79 -13.46 4.68 -7.39
CA GLN A 79 -13.07 3.67 -8.38
C GLN A 79 -11.58 3.32 -8.32
N ALA A 80 -10.70 4.30 -8.03
CA ALA A 80 -9.28 4.03 -7.83
C ALA A 80 -9.04 3.10 -6.63
N PHE A 81 -9.75 3.32 -5.51
CA PHE A 81 -9.68 2.43 -4.35
C PHE A 81 -10.32 1.06 -4.58
N ILE A 82 -11.39 0.97 -5.37
CA ILE A 82 -11.97 -0.33 -5.77
C ILE A 82 -10.97 -1.10 -6.63
N GLY A 83 -10.22 -0.42 -7.50
CA GLY A 83 -9.10 -1.01 -8.23
C GLY A 83 -8.03 -1.57 -7.29
N ALA A 84 -7.60 -0.78 -6.31
CA ALA A 84 -6.65 -1.20 -5.28
C ALA A 84 -7.14 -2.43 -4.49
N GLU A 85 -8.42 -2.45 -4.11
CA GLU A 85 -9.07 -3.58 -3.42
C GLU A 85 -8.88 -4.88 -4.19
N LYS A 86 -9.10 -4.83 -5.51
CA LYS A 86 -9.02 -6.02 -6.36
C LYS A 86 -7.60 -6.52 -6.59
N LEU A 87 -6.62 -5.63 -6.61
CA LEU A 87 -5.22 -5.99 -6.74
C LEU A 87 -4.64 -6.53 -5.43
N GLY A 88 -5.09 -5.97 -4.31
CA GLY A 88 -4.64 -6.32 -2.97
C GLY A 88 -5.51 -7.32 -2.23
N GLU A 89 -6.48 -7.97 -2.90
CA GLU A 89 -7.43 -8.90 -2.29
C GLU A 89 -6.72 -10.07 -1.59
N GLN A 90 -5.66 -10.60 -2.19
CA GLN A 90 -4.87 -11.70 -1.62
C GLN A 90 -4.19 -11.34 -0.28
N ASN A 91 -3.87 -10.06 -0.08
CA ASN A 91 -3.19 -9.57 1.12
C ASN A 91 -4.16 -8.84 2.07
N GLU A 92 -5.46 -8.85 1.77
CA GLU A 92 -6.48 -8.10 2.50
C GLU A 92 -6.05 -6.62 2.71
N ILE A 93 -5.65 -5.96 1.62
CA ILE A 93 -4.97 -4.65 1.64
C ILE A 93 -5.64 -3.58 2.52
N PHE A 94 -6.98 -3.59 2.59
CA PHE A 94 -7.72 -2.63 3.41
C PHE A 94 -8.03 -3.13 4.82
N THR A 95 -7.81 -4.41 5.12
CA THR A 95 -7.85 -4.94 6.48
C THR A 95 -6.51 -4.70 7.17
N ASN A 96 -5.41 -5.06 6.50
CA ASN A 96 -4.06 -5.06 7.08
C ASN A 96 -3.25 -3.81 6.69
N GLY A 97 -3.82 -2.91 5.88
CA GLY A 97 -3.16 -1.71 5.41
C GLY A 97 -4.09 -0.52 5.25
N ARG A 98 -3.51 0.57 4.79
CA ARG A 98 -4.14 1.85 4.54
C ARG A 98 -3.49 2.53 3.35
N ILE A 99 -4.32 3.00 2.43
CA ILE A 99 -3.93 3.77 1.26
C ILE A 99 -4.44 5.19 1.47
N ILE A 100 -3.53 6.15 1.32
CA ILE A 100 -3.80 7.59 1.40
C ILE A 100 -3.48 8.16 0.03
N LEU A 101 -4.46 8.79 -0.60
CA LEU A 101 -4.32 9.49 -1.88
C LEU A 101 -4.48 10.99 -1.62
N SER A 102 -3.49 11.78 -2.02
CA SER A 102 -3.44 13.23 -1.85
C SER A 102 -3.34 13.92 -3.20
N SER A 103 -4.03 15.06 -3.34
CA SER A 103 -3.78 16.00 -4.43
C SER A 103 -2.82 17.09 -3.99
N LEU A 104 -1.59 16.99 -4.46
CA LEU A 104 -0.58 18.01 -4.27
C LEU A 104 -0.67 19.03 -5.40
N GLU A 105 -0.84 20.30 -5.03
CA GLU A 105 -1.09 21.41 -5.96
C GLU A 105 -0.28 22.65 -5.57
N VAL A 106 -0.37 23.70 -6.39
CA VAL A 106 0.17 25.03 -6.07
C VAL A 106 -0.97 25.92 -5.58
N ASN A 107 -0.81 26.53 -4.40
CA ASN A 107 -1.79 27.44 -3.82
C ASN A 107 -1.77 28.82 -4.52
N ALA A 108 -2.66 29.72 -4.10
CA ALA A 108 -2.77 31.07 -4.68
C ALA A 108 -1.54 31.97 -4.44
N ASP A 109 -0.75 31.68 -3.40
CA ASP A 109 0.46 32.43 -3.03
C ASP A 109 1.73 31.90 -3.73
N GLY A 110 1.61 30.80 -4.49
CA GLY A 110 2.72 30.14 -5.18
C GLY A 110 3.46 29.09 -4.35
N GLY A 111 2.97 28.73 -3.16
CA GLY A 111 3.45 27.61 -2.36
C GLY A 111 2.82 26.28 -2.75
N GLN A 112 3.36 25.17 -2.24
CA GLN A 112 2.73 23.85 -2.40
C GLN A 112 1.63 23.68 -1.35
N TRP A 113 0.64 22.86 -1.65
CA TRP A 113 -0.37 22.47 -0.66
C TRP A 113 -1.06 21.15 -0.99
N ILE A 114 -1.63 20.53 0.03
CA ILE A 114 -2.47 19.35 -0.10
C ILE A 114 -3.93 19.81 -0.21
N HIS A 115 -4.44 19.91 -1.43
CA HIS A 115 -5.78 20.45 -1.67
C HIS A 115 -6.89 19.53 -1.14
N TRP A 116 -6.75 18.21 -1.36
CA TRP A 116 -7.66 17.21 -0.78
C TRP A 116 -6.94 15.90 -0.53
N GLN A 117 -7.45 15.11 0.42
CA GLN A 117 -6.98 13.75 0.70
C GLN A 117 -8.13 12.77 0.86
N ARG A 118 -7.98 11.58 0.28
CA ARG A 118 -8.91 10.48 0.49
C ARG A 118 -8.14 9.26 0.97
N CYS A 119 -8.71 8.55 1.94
CA CYS A 119 -8.06 7.40 2.55
C CYS A 119 -9.00 6.20 2.61
N ARG A 120 -8.43 5.00 2.51
CA ARG A 120 -9.16 3.76 2.77
C ARG A 120 -8.27 2.72 3.44
N GLY A 121 -8.80 2.03 4.42
CA GLY A 121 -8.14 0.96 5.16
C GLY A 121 -8.36 1.02 6.67
N ALA A 122 -8.42 -0.14 7.31
CA ALA A 122 -8.63 -0.31 8.75
C ALA A 122 -7.34 -0.09 9.56
N LYS A 123 -6.16 -0.16 8.92
CA LYS A 123 -4.89 0.13 9.61
C LYS A 123 -4.88 1.59 10.08
N VAL A 124 -4.60 1.79 11.36
CA VAL A 124 -4.44 3.13 11.94
C VAL A 124 -3.08 3.70 11.56
N HIS A 125 -3.06 4.48 10.49
CA HIS A 125 -1.88 5.16 9.94
C HIS A 125 -2.27 6.51 9.36
N ASP A 126 -1.82 7.59 10.00
CA ASP A 126 -1.97 8.96 9.48
C ASP A 126 -0.94 9.23 8.39
N SER A 127 -1.21 10.20 7.50
CA SER A 127 -0.24 10.52 6.46
C SER A 127 1.05 11.07 7.06
N SER A 128 2.17 10.58 6.52
CA SER A 128 3.51 11.02 6.95
C SER A 128 3.87 12.42 6.42
N PHE A 129 3.09 12.97 5.48
CA PHE A 129 3.45 14.15 4.70
C PHE A 129 2.51 15.35 4.90
N GLY A 130 1.52 15.24 5.78
CA GLY A 130 0.55 16.30 6.07
C GLY A 130 -0.90 15.86 5.85
N VAL A 131 -1.82 16.71 6.26
CA VAL A 131 -3.27 16.50 6.15
C VAL A 131 -3.88 17.39 5.05
N GLU A 132 -5.13 17.11 4.67
CA GLU A 132 -5.90 17.98 3.79
C GLU A 132 -5.90 19.43 4.31
N GLY A 133 -5.55 20.38 3.42
CA GLY A 133 -5.43 21.81 3.72
C GLY A 133 -4.03 22.26 4.14
N ASP A 134 -3.08 21.35 4.41
CA ASP A 134 -1.71 21.76 4.74
C ASP A 134 -1.08 22.51 3.57
N GLY A 135 -0.54 23.70 3.88
CA GLY A 135 0.05 24.60 2.88
C GLY A 135 -0.94 25.48 2.14
N GLU A 136 -2.23 25.54 2.50
CA GLU A 136 -3.27 26.34 1.79
C GLU A 136 -2.87 27.81 1.55
N THR A 137 -2.04 28.38 2.43
CA THR A 137 -1.51 29.75 2.29
C THR A 137 0.00 29.81 2.50
N GLY A 138 0.65 30.82 1.92
CA GLY A 138 2.08 31.02 2.04
C GLY A 138 2.92 30.00 1.23
N THR A 139 4.18 29.81 1.63
CA THR A 139 5.15 28.96 0.93
C THR A 139 5.92 28.05 1.88
N ASP A 140 5.41 27.81 3.08
CA ASP A 140 6.11 27.06 4.13
C ASP A 140 5.98 25.53 3.97
N PHE A 141 5.04 25.08 3.14
CA PHE A 141 4.92 23.67 2.77
C PHE A 141 5.77 23.40 1.52
N ASP A 142 6.85 22.63 1.70
CA ASP A 142 7.87 22.38 0.67
C ASP A 142 7.44 21.34 -0.38
N GLY A 143 6.38 20.57 -0.10
CA GLY A 143 5.88 19.48 -0.95
C GLY A 143 5.77 18.15 -0.20
N MET A 144 5.63 17.04 -0.94
CA MET A 144 5.46 15.70 -0.36
C MET A 144 6.59 14.76 -0.75
N GLY A 145 7.11 13.99 0.20
CA GLY A 145 8.20 13.03 -0.02
C GLY A 145 9.27 13.06 1.06
N GLU A 146 10.39 12.38 0.81
CA GLU A 146 11.54 12.42 1.71
C GLU A 146 12.06 13.86 1.86
N THR A 147 12.42 14.25 3.08
CA THR A 147 12.99 15.57 3.36
C THR A 147 14.21 15.85 2.46
N GLY A 148 14.18 16.96 1.73
CA GLY A 148 15.19 17.38 0.76
C GLY A 148 15.05 16.75 -0.64
N LYS A 149 14.01 15.96 -0.88
CA LYS A 149 13.64 15.37 -2.20
C LYS A 149 12.13 15.42 -2.41
N GLU A 150 11.52 16.48 -1.93
CA GLU A 150 10.09 16.71 -2.02
C GLU A 150 9.66 16.76 -3.49
N ILE A 151 8.54 16.11 -3.76
CA ILE A 151 7.84 16.24 -5.03
C ILE A 151 6.99 17.50 -4.92
N THR A 152 7.02 18.30 -5.98
CA THR A 152 6.28 19.56 -6.10
C THR A 152 5.43 19.54 -7.36
N ALA A 153 4.21 20.06 -7.28
CA ALA A 153 3.37 20.32 -8.44
C ALA A 153 3.82 21.58 -9.19
N SER A 154 3.61 21.59 -10.51
CA SER A 154 3.74 22.80 -11.32
C SER A 154 2.43 23.59 -11.30
N SER A 155 2.52 24.92 -11.41
CA SER A 155 1.33 25.79 -11.44
C SER A 155 0.35 25.37 -12.56
N GLY A 156 -0.94 25.26 -12.21
CA GLY A 156 -1.99 24.81 -13.14
C GLY A 156 -2.04 23.30 -13.38
N THR A 157 -1.27 22.52 -12.60
CA THR A 157 -1.30 21.04 -12.62
C THR A 157 -1.35 20.50 -11.19
N ALA A 158 -1.62 19.21 -11.04
CA ALA A 158 -1.60 18.51 -9.77
C ALA A 158 -0.72 17.26 -9.84
N VAL A 159 -0.18 16.84 -8.70
CA VAL A 159 0.49 15.56 -8.51
C VAL A 159 -0.41 14.70 -7.63
N MET A 160 -0.79 13.53 -8.14
CA MET A 160 -1.45 12.52 -7.33
C MET A 160 -0.39 11.78 -6.54
N PHE A 161 -0.33 12.04 -5.24
CA PHE A 161 0.63 11.44 -4.32
C PHE A 161 -0.07 10.38 -3.49
N VAL A 162 0.41 9.15 -3.56
CA VAL A 162 -0.13 8.01 -2.83
C VAL A 162 0.89 7.53 -1.81
N GLU A 163 0.42 7.30 -0.59
CA GLU A 163 1.12 6.63 0.48
C GLU A 163 0.36 5.35 0.83
N VAL A 164 1.05 4.21 0.87
CA VAL A 164 0.51 2.94 1.30
C VAL A 164 1.30 2.48 2.50
N SER A 165 0.62 2.26 3.63
CA SER A 165 1.16 1.58 4.79
C SER A 165 0.46 0.23 4.95
N TYR A 166 1.23 -0.85 5.06
CA TYR A 166 0.73 -2.21 5.15
C TYR A 166 1.48 -2.98 6.23
N THR A 167 0.75 -3.72 7.06
CA THR A 167 1.35 -4.64 8.03
C THR A 167 1.45 -6.03 7.42
N TYR A 168 2.66 -6.57 7.34
CA TYR A 168 2.90 -7.88 6.75
C TYR A 168 2.27 -9.01 7.58
N THR A 169 1.65 -9.98 6.88
CA THR A 169 1.03 -11.15 7.47
C THR A 169 1.84 -12.40 7.09
N PRO A 170 2.51 -13.06 8.05
CA PRO A 170 3.28 -14.27 7.79
C PRO A 170 2.45 -15.43 7.26
N VAL A 171 3.04 -16.27 6.41
CA VAL A 171 2.38 -17.48 5.86
C VAL A 171 2.85 -18.77 6.53
N THR A 172 3.98 -18.71 7.24
CA THR A 172 4.50 -19.81 8.05
C THR A 172 4.20 -19.56 9.54
N PRO A 173 4.12 -20.62 10.35
CA PRO A 173 3.89 -20.49 11.80
C PRO A 173 5.10 -19.91 12.57
N PHE A 174 6.19 -19.64 11.86
CA PHE A 174 7.39 -19.04 12.40
C PHE A 174 7.39 -17.59 11.90
N GLU A 175 7.03 -16.66 12.77
CA GLU A 175 6.93 -15.22 12.46
C GLU A 175 8.32 -14.60 12.24
N PHE A 176 9.08 -15.09 11.27
CA PHE A 176 10.47 -14.68 11.01
C PHE A 176 10.59 -13.17 10.74
N TYR A 177 9.55 -12.58 10.16
CA TYR A 177 9.45 -11.15 9.87
C TYR A 177 8.44 -10.42 10.77
N GLY A 178 7.75 -11.10 11.69
CA GLY A 178 6.76 -10.51 12.60
C GLY A 178 5.77 -9.55 11.92
N ASP A 179 5.33 -8.54 12.66
CA ASP A 179 4.50 -7.43 12.18
C ASP A 179 5.35 -6.36 11.46
N THR A 180 6.18 -6.76 10.50
CA THR A 180 6.97 -5.80 9.73
C THR A 180 6.04 -4.88 8.95
N GLU A 181 6.25 -3.58 9.11
CA GLU A 181 5.55 -2.57 8.35
C GLU A 181 6.23 -2.33 7.00
N ILE A 182 5.41 -2.34 5.95
CA ILE A 182 5.79 -2.08 4.58
C ILE A 182 5.15 -0.75 4.18
N GLN A 183 5.99 0.25 3.90
CA GLN A 183 5.54 1.55 3.40
C GLN A 183 6.06 1.80 1.99
N TYR A 184 5.17 2.28 1.12
CA TYR A 184 5.52 2.69 -0.23
C TYR A 184 4.81 3.98 -0.60
N THR A 185 5.52 4.84 -1.31
CA THR A 185 4.95 6.05 -1.92
C THR A 185 5.02 5.95 -3.43
N ALA A 186 4.05 6.58 -4.10
CA ALA A 186 4.05 6.74 -5.56
C ALA A 186 3.46 8.09 -5.92
N ALA A 187 3.99 8.74 -6.95
CA ALA A 187 3.54 10.04 -7.38
C ALA A 187 3.46 10.13 -8.90
N PHE A 188 2.34 10.64 -9.41
CA PHE A 188 2.12 10.84 -10.84
C PHE A 188 1.56 12.23 -11.11
N ASN A 189 2.17 12.95 -12.05
CA ASN A 189 1.62 14.19 -12.57
C ASN A 189 0.31 13.91 -13.29
N VAL A 190 -0.72 14.72 -13.03
CA VAL A 190 -1.94 14.75 -13.84
C VAL A 190 -1.56 15.16 -15.27
N ARG A 191 -2.00 14.35 -16.25
CA ARG A 191 -1.56 14.50 -17.66
C ARG A 191 -2.46 15.41 -18.48
N ASP A 192 -3.73 15.51 -18.09
CA ASP A 192 -4.75 16.28 -18.78
C ASP A 192 -5.05 17.59 -18.05
N GLN A 193 -5.56 18.60 -18.75
CA GLN A 193 -6.05 19.81 -18.08
C GLN A 193 -7.23 19.46 -17.18
N ARG A 194 -7.07 19.69 -15.87
CA ARG A 194 -8.03 19.37 -14.82
C ARG A 194 -8.53 20.65 -14.17
N ASP A 195 -9.79 20.64 -13.76
CA ASP A 195 -10.32 21.69 -12.89
C ASP A 195 -9.79 21.44 -11.48
N LEU A 196 -8.94 22.34 -11.00
CA LEU A 196 -8.28 22.28 -9.70
C LEU A 196 -8.99 23.17 -8.67
N THR A 197 -10.22 23.62 -8.93
CA THR A 197 -10.94 24.49 -8.01
C THR A 197 -11.57 23.73 -6.85
N GLN A 198 -11.94 22.46 -7.06
CA GLN A 198 -12.52 21.58 -6.04
C GLN A 198 -12.55 20.13 -6.53
N LEU A 199 -12.70 19.19 -5.59
CA LEU A 199 -13.16 17.84 -5.88
C LEU A 199 -14.70 17.84 -5.94
N TYR A 200 -15.27 17.36 -7.04
CA TYR A 200 -16.71 17.43 -7.27
C TYR A 200 -17.46 16.26 -6.67
N GLN A 201 -18.74 16.49 -6.38
CA GLN A 201 -19.65 15.45 -5.92
C GLN A 201 -20.63 15.05 -7.04
N THR A 202 -21.05 13.78 -7.07
CA THR A 202 -22.02 13.26 -8.05
C THR A 202 -23.47 13.51 -7.60
N ASN A 203 -24.42 13.30 -8.51
CA ASN A 203 -25.85 13.26 -8.19
C ASN A 203 -26.45 11.93 -8.69
N PRO A 204 -26.79 10.96 -7.81
CA PRO A 204 -26.78 11.06 -6.34
C PRO A 204 -25.37 11.16 -5.76
N VAL A 205 -25.26 11.65 -4.52
CA VAL A 205 -23.99 11.87 -3.79
C VAL A 205 -23.23 10.54 -3.66
N SER A 206 -21.96 10.54 -4.07
CA SER A 206 -21.02 9.44 -3.85
C SER A 206 -20.42 9.54 -2.45
N PRO A 207 -20.21 8.41 -1.76
CA PRO A 207 -19.54 8.38 -0.46
C PRO A 207 -18.16 9.03 -0.49
N VAL A 208 -17.76 9.69 0.60
CA VAL A 208 -16.44 10.31 0.74
C VAL A 208 -15.54 9.38 1.55
N ALA A 209 -14.39 9.01 0.99
CA ALA A 209 -13.38 8.19 1.65
C ALA A 209 -12.54 9.06 2.62
N ASP A 210 -13.16 9.47 3.73
CA ASP A 210 -12.59 10.37 4.71
C ASP A 210 -11.38 9.77 5.44
N CYS A 211 -10.33 10.56 5.63
CA CYS A 211 -9.11 10.13 6.30
C CYS A 211 -9.27 9.90 7.82
N ASP A 212 -10.30 10.45 8.46
CA ASP A 212 -10.62 10.14 9.85
C ASP A 212 -11.33 8.78 10.01
N THR A 213 -11.70 8.12 8.89
CA THR A 213 -12.34 6.81 8.91
C THR A 213 -11.33 5.68 8.70
N TYR A 214 -11.22 4.82 9.71
CA TYR A 214 -10.36 3.63 9.71
C TYR A 214 -11.20 2.37 9.50
N SER A 215 -11.50 2.05 8.24
CA SER A 215 -12.31 0.89 7.89
C SER A 215 -11.84 0.19 6.62
N ALA A 216 -11.98 -1.14 6.60
CA ALA A 216 -11.78 -1.97 5.43
C ALA A 216 -12.99 -1.90 4.47
N ASP A 217 -14.17 -1.63 5.02
CA ASP A 217 -15.41 -1.52 4.28
C ASP A 217 -15.34 -0.35 3.28
N ARG A 218 -16.13 -0.46 2.22
CA ARG A 218 -16.30 0.67 1.29
C ARG A 218 -17.02 1.80 2.02
N PRO A 219 -16.64 3.07 1.76
CA PRO A 219 -17.41 4.20 2.25
C PRO A 219 -18.88 4.07 1.79
N ALA A 220 -19.81 4.39 2.67
CA ALA A 220 -21.26 4.20 2.49
C ALA A 220 -22.00 5.53 2.36
#